data_AF-A0A2D7JZW0-F1
#
_entry.id   AF-A0A2D7JZW0-F1
#
_cell.length_a   1.000
_cell.length_b   1.000
_cell.length_c   1.000
_cell.angle_alpha   90.00
_cell.angle_beta   90.00
_cell.angle_gamma   90.00
#
_symmetry.space_group_name_H-M   'P 1'
#
loop_
_entity.id
_entity.type
_entity.pdbx_description
1 polymer ?
#
loop_
_entity_poly.entity_id
_entity_poly.type
_entity_poly.pdbx_seq_one_letter_code
_entity_poly.pdbx_strand_id
1 'polypeptide(L)'
;MPLQYLKKAPKTSKSDASDVNEIVQNILDEIEQGGDEAALKYARKFDNYDGNIELTKSEIEAACALVPERLKADIRFAHDNVKRFAQAQKATLADIEYEVIPGLIAGQKSI
;
A
#
# COMPACT_ATOMS: atom_id res chain seq x y z
N MET A 1 -45.27 5.01 -23.25
CA MET A 1 -44.56 3.86 -23.85
C MET A 1 -43.20 3.75 -23.17
N PRO A 2 -42.91 2.70 -22.39
CA PRO A 2 -41.61 2.54 -21.74
C PRO A 2 -40.51 2.25 -22.78
N LEU A 3 -39.32 2.83 -22.57
CA LEU A 3 -38.13 2.64 -23.41
C LEU A 3 -37.69 1.17 -23.41
N GLN A 4 -37.71 0.52 -24.58
CA GLN A 4 -37.20 -0.84 -24.77
C GLN A 4 -35.79 -0.78 -25.37
N TYR A 5 -34.79 -1.15 -24.57
CA TYR A 5 -33.39 -1.18 -25.01
C TYR A 5 -33.10 -2.45 -25.82
N LEU A 6 -32.65 -2.29 -27.06
CA LEU A 6 -32.32 -3.40 -27.98
C LEU A 6 -30.91 -3.99 -27.76
N LYS A 7 -30.01 -3.24 -27.10
CA LYS A 7 -28.65 -3.67 -26.77
C LYS A 7 -28.25 -3.06 -25.44
N LYS A 8 -27.89 -3.89 -24.47
CA LYS A 8 -27.32 -3.47 -23.17
C LYS A 8 -25.86 -3.91 -23.13
N ALA A 9 -24.96 -3.02 -22.72
CA ALA A 9 -23.58 -3.41 -22.47
C ALA A 9 -23.53 -4.38 -21.27
N PRO A 10 -22.73 -5.46 -21.33
CA PRO A 10 -22.51 -6.29 -20.16
C PRO A 10 -21.86 -5.43 -19.07
N LYS A 11 -22.38 -5.54 -17.84
CA LYS A 11 -21.77 -4.86 -16.71
C LYS A 11 -20.38 -5.43 -16.47
N THR A 12 -19.41 -4.55 -16.25
CA THR A 12 -18.06 -4.87 -15.79
C THR A 12 -17.99 -4.65 -14.29
N SER A 13 -16.97 -5.18 -13.61
CA SER A 13 -16.76 -4.98 -12.17
C SER A 13 -16.72 -3.49 -11.76
N LYS A 14 -16.38 -2.58 -12.69
CA LYS A 14 -16.43 -1.12 -12.46
C LYS A 14 -17.84 -0.52 -12.48
N SER A 15 -18.78 -1.12 -13.23
CA SER A 15 -20.14 -0.59 -13.40
C SER A 15 -21.15 -1.09 -12.36
N ASP A 16 -20.74 -1.99 -11.45
CA ASP A 16 -21.57 -2.56 -10.37
C ASP A 16 -21.01 -2.22 -8.97
N ALA A 17 -20.18 -1.17 -8.87
CA ALA A 17 -19.42 -0.84 -7.65
C ALA A 17 -19.91 0.41 -6.90
N SER A 18 -21.07 0.98 -7.26
CA SER A 18 -21.62 2.16 -6.55
C SER A 18 -21.74 1.91 -5.05
N ASP A 19 -22.29 0.75 -4.70
CA ASP A 19 -22.61 0.39 -3.32
C ASP A 19 -21.32 0.16 -2.51
N VAL A 20 -20.27 -0.37 -3.14
CA VAL A 20 -18.96 -0.55 -2.51
C VAL A 20 -18.27 0.78 -2.26
N ASN A 21 -18.34 1.72 -3.20
CA ASN A 21 -17.78 3.06 -3.01
C ASN A 21 -18.44 3.80 -1.84
N GLU A 22 -19.78 3.75 -1.74
CA GLU A 22 -20.52 4.35 -0.63
C GLU A 22 -20.12 3.71 0.71
N ILE A 23 -20.01 2.38 0.77
CA ILE A 23 -19.58 1.67 1.98
C ILE A 23 -18.17 2.09 2.39
N VAL A 24 -17.21 2.12 1.46
CA VAL A 24 -15.82 2.49 1.77
C VAL A 24 -15.73 3.94 2.21
N GLN A 25 -16.44 4.86 1.54
CA GLN A 25 -16.45 6.27 1.94
C GLN A 25 -16.95 6.45 3.37
N ASN A 26 -18.07 5.81 3.72
CA ASN A 26 -18.62 5.88 5.08
C ASN A 26 -17.63 5.33 6.13
N ILE A 27 -16.91 4.25 5.81
CA ILE A 27 -15.88 3.70 6.71
C ILE A 27 -14.74 4.70 6.92
N LEU A 28 -14.26 5.34 5.85
CA LEU A 28 -13.20 6.35 5.93
C LEU A 28 -13.65 7.57 6.72
N ASP A 29 -14.87 8.07 6.51
CA ASP A 29 -15.43 9.20 7.23
C ASP A 29 -15.57 8.89 8.74
N GLU A 30 -15.99 7.67 9.09
CA GLU A 30 -16.05 7.21 10.49
C GLU A 30 -14.65 7.13 11.12
N ILE A 31 -13.63 6.67 10.38
CA ILE A 31 -12.25 6.58 10.86
C ILE A 31 -11.63 7.97 11.01
N GLU A 32 -11.89 8.89 10.09
CA GLU A 32 -11.40 10.28 10.17
C GLU A 32 -11.96 11.00 11.41
N GLN A 33 -13.24 10.77 11.74
CA GLN A 33 -13.88 11.38 12.90
C GLN A 33 -13.52 10.69 14.22
N GLY A 34 -13.42 9.36 14.22
CA GLY A 34 -13.26 8.54 15.43
C GLY A 34 -11.84 8.04 15.69
N GLY A 35 -10.91 8.27 14.76
CA GLY A 35 -9.50 7.85 14.87
C GLY A 35 -9.35 6.35 15.13
N ASP A 36 -8.43 6.02 16.04
CA ASP A 36 -8.07 4.63 16.36
C ASP A 36 -9.24 3.80 16.91
N GLU A 37 -10.15 4.41 17.67
CA GLU A 37 -11.31 3.70 18.22
C GLU A 37 -12.26 3.21 17.11
N ALA A 38 -12.46 4.05 16.08
CA ALA A 38 -13.24 3.67 14.91
C ALA A 38 -12.53 2.58 14.08
N ALA A 39 -11.20 2.69 13.90
CA ALA A 39 -10.43 1.64 13.23
C ALA A 39 -10.52 0.29 13.98
N LEU A 40 -10.41 0.30 15.32
CA LEU A 40 -10.55 -0.89 16.16
C LEU A 40 -11.95 -1.52 16.08
N LYS A 41 -13.00 -0.70 16.01
CA LYS A 41 -14.38 -1.19 15.77
C LYS A 41 -14.46 -1.97 14.46
N TYR A 42 -13.79 -1.50 13.41
CA TYR A 42 -13.77 -2.17 12.10
C TYR A 42 -12.93 -3.46 12.10
N ALA A 43 -11.78 -3.46 12.77
CA ALA A 43 -10.98 -4.69 12.97
C ALA A 43 -11.80 -5.78 13.67
N ARG A 44 -12.55 -5.44 14.72
CA ARG A 44 -13.47 -6.38 15.39
C ARG A 44 -14.61 -6.82 14.48
N LYS A 45 -15.16 -5.92 13.67
CA LYS A 45 -16.31 -6.21 12.80
C LYS A 45 -15.97 -7.13 11.63
N PHE A 46 -14.83 -6.90 10.97
CA PHE A 46 -14.46 -7.59 9.74
C PHE A 46 -13.50 -8.75 9.96
N ASP A 47 -12.50 -8.56 10.82
CA ASP A 47 -11.45 -9.56 11.06
C ASP A 47 -11.70 -10.37 12.34
N ASN A 48 -12.73 -10.01 13.13
CA ASN A 48 -13.02 -10.58 14.44
C ASN A 48 -11.79 -10.58 15.36
N TYR A 49 -11.02 -9.50 15.29
CA TYR A 49 -9.75 -9.33 16.00
C TYR A 49 -9.84 -8.18 17.02
N ASP A 50 -9.39 -8.45 18.24
CA ASP A 50 -9.37 -7.50 19.36
C ASP A 50 -7.99 -7.40 20.03
N GLY A 51 -6.95 -7.99 19.42
CA GLY A 51 -5.60 -8.02 19.94
C GLY A 51 -4.78 -6.75 19.68
N ASN A 52 -3.46 -6.88 19.80
CA ASN A 52 -2.52 -5.79 19.62
C ASN A 52 -2.55 -5.25 18.18
N ILE A 53 -2.59 -3.93 18.01
CA ILE A 53 -2.49 -3.29 16.68
C ILE A 53 -1.07 -3.41 16.13
N GLU A 54 -0.08 -3.13 16.98
CA GLU A 54 1.32 -3.40 16.68
C GLU A 54 1.73 -4.74 17.30
N LEU A 55 2.33 -5.61 16.49
CA LEU A 55 2.88 -6.86 17.01
C LEU A 55 4.02 -6.56 17.99
N THR A 56 3.97 -7.22 19.15
CA THR A 56 5.07 -7.18 20.12
C THR A 56 6.29 -7.92 19.57
N LYS A 57 7.47 -7.57 20.09
CA LYS A 57 8.72 -8.28 19.73
C LYS A 57 8.62 -9.79 19.97
N SER A 58 7.98 -10.19 21.06
CA SER A 58 7.79 -11.60 21.42
C SER A 58 6.91 -12.33 20.38
N GLU A 59 5.81 -11.70 19.95
CA GLU A 59 4.93 -12.26 18.90
C GLU A 59 5.68 -12.40 17.56
N ILE A 60 6.49 -11.41 17.21
CA ILE A 60 7.32 -11.44 16.00
C ILE A 60 8.34 -12.59 16.08
N GLU A 61 9.08 -12.69 17.19
CA GLU A 61 10.08 -13.74 17.38
C GLU A 61 9.45 -15.15 17.35
N ALA A 62 8.29 -15.31 18.01
CA ALA A 62 7.54 -16.56 17.99
C ALA A 62 7.07 -16.92 16.58
N ALA A 63 6.53 -15.96 15.82
CA ALA A 63 6.13 -16.19 14.43
C ALA A 63 7.33 -16.53 13.53
N CYS A 64 8.47 -15.83 13.70
CA CYS A 64 9.70 -16.13 12.98
C CYS A 64 10.24 -17.53 13.28
N ALA A 65 10.06 -18.03 14.51
CA ALA A 65 10.49 -19.38 14.91
C ALA A 65 9.68 -20.48 14.20
N LEU A 66 8.44 -20.21 13.80
CA LEU A 66 7.58 -21.16 13.07
C LEU A 66 8.00 -21.36 11.61
N VAL A 67 8.81 -20.44 11.06
CA VAL A 67 9.21 -20.49 9.65
C VAL A 67 10.41 -21.44 9.47
N PRO A 68 10.35 -22.44 8.58
CA PRO A 68 11.49 -23.31 8.29
C PRO A 68 12.70 -22.54 7.74
N GLU A 69 13.91 -22.95 8.12
CA GLU A 69 15.15 -22.25 7.71
C GLU A 69 15.35 -22.18 6.20
N ARG A 70 14.91 -23.22 5.45
CA ARG A 70 14.96 -23.20 3.99
C ARG A 70 14.12 -22.05 3.42
N LEU A 71 12.89 -21.88 3.90
CA LEU A 71 12.01 -20.81 3.46
C LEU A 71 12.57 -19.43 3.84
N LYS A 72 13.17 -19.30 5.03
CA LYS A 72 13.88 -18.07 5.42
C LYS A 72 15.04 -17.76 4.46
N ALA A 73 15.80 -18.78 4.05
CA ALA A 73 16.90 -18.62 3.11
C ALA A 73 16.41 -18.16 1.73
N ASP A 74 15.32 -18.74 1.23
CA ASP A 74 14.72 -18.37 -0.05
C ASP A 74 14.20 -16.92 -0.02
N ILE A 75 13.52 -16.52 1.06
CA ILE A 75 13.05 -15.14 1.26
C ILE A 75 14.24 -14.17 1.31
N ARG A 76 15.31 -14.49 2.05
CA ARG A 76 16.52 -13.66 2.13
C ARG A 76 17.17 -13.49 0.76
N PHE A 77 17.27 -14.57 -0.02
CA PHE A 77 17.82 -14.53 -1.36
C PHE A 77 17.02 -13.59 -2.29
N ALA A 78 15.69 -13.71 -2.29
CA ALA A 78 14.82 -12.83 -3.07
C ALA A 78 14.94 -11.36 -2.62
N HIS A 79 14.88 -11.12 -1.31
CA HIS A 79 15.02 -9.79 -0.73
C HIS A 79 16.36 -9.13 -1.11
N ASP A 80 17.47 -9.86 -1.02
CA ASP A 80 18.79 -9.31 -1.34
C ASP A 80 18.91 -8.91 -2.81
N ASN A 81 18.30 -9.67 -3.72
CA ASN A 81 18.29 -9.32 -5.15
C ASN A 81 17.47 -8.05 -5.41
N VAL A 82 16.26 -7.96 -4.83
CA VAL A 82 15.42 -6.76 -4.93
C VAL A 82 16.14 -5.55 -4.34
N LYS A 83 16.77 -5.71 -3.16
CA LYS A 83 17.51 -4.66 -2.47
C LYS A 83 18.69 -4.17 -3.29
N ARG A 84 19.50 -5.08 -3.87
CA ARG A 84 20.64 -4.70 -4.73
C ARG A 84 20.17 -3.85 -5.92
N PHE A 85 19.09 -4.24 -6.57
CA PHE A 85 18.57 -3.49 -7.72
C PHE A 85 17.98 -2.13 -7.31
N ALA A 86 17.17 -2.09 -6.23
CA ALA A 86 16.62 -0.85 -5.70
C ALA A 86 17.72 0.12 -5.24
N GLN A 87 18.82 -0.39 -4.65
CA GLN A 87 19.99 0.41 -4.29
C GLN A 87 20.70 0.98 -5.51
N ALA A 88 20.84 0.20 -6.59
CA ALA A 88 21.39 0.70 -7.86
C ALA A 88 20.52 1.81 -8.45
N GLN A 89 19.19 1.67 -8.45
CA GLN A 89 18.28 2.74 -8.88
C GLN A 89 18.40 3.97 -7.99
N LYS A 90 18.43 3.79 -6.66
CA LYS A 90 18.61 4.90 -5.73
C LYS A 90 19.92 5.65 -5.96
N ALA A 91 21.00 4.95 -6.30
CA ALA A 91 22.28 5.57 -6.61
C ALA A 91 22.23 6.48 -7.87
N THR A 92 21.25 6.29 -8.76
CA THR A 92 21.04 7.18 -9.91
C THR A 92 20.24 8.44 -9.58
N LEU A 93 19.57 8.49 -8.43
CA LEU A 93 18.85 9.68 -7.94
C LEU A 93 19.86 10.64 -7.29
N ALA A 94 20.72 11.23 -8.11
CA ALA A 94 21.69 12.22 -7.70
C ALA A 94 21.23 13.61 -8.15
N ASP A 95 21.48 14.60 -7.28
CA ASP A 95 21.30 16.00 -7.64
C ASP A 95 22.32 16.37 -8.74
N ILE A 96 21.84 17.06 -9.77
CA ILE A 96 22.66 17.54 -10.87
C ILE A 96 22.70 19.05 -10.76
N GLU A 97 23.90 19.63 -10.77
CA GLU A 97 24.12 21.06 -10.94
C GLU A 97 25.13 21.28 -12.07
N TYR A 98 24.87 22.26 -12.92
CA TYR A 98 25.66 22.55 -14.10
C TYR A 98 25.70 24.06 -14.38
N GLU A 99 26.90 24.62 -14.53
CA GLU A 99 27.08 26.01 -14.91
C GLU A 99 26.95 26.15 -16.45
N VAL A 100 25.85 26.74 -16.90
CA VAL A 100 25.52 26.85 -18.33
C VAL A 100 26.35 27.94 -19.01
N ILE A 101 26.52 29.07 -18.32
CA ILE A 101 27.41 30.18 -18.67
C ILE A 101 27.99 30.76 -17.36
N PRO A 102 29.11 31.49 -17.40
CA PRO A 102 29.71 32.05 -16.18
C PRO A 102 28.69 32.82 -15.33
N GLY A 103 28.41 32.33 -14.12
CA GLY A 103 27.45 32.90 -13.18
C GLY A 103 26.02 32.37 -13.27
N LEU A 104 25.68 31.44 -14.18
CA LEU A 104 24.36 30.81 -14.29
C LEU A 104 24.45 29.29 -14.05
N ILE A 105 24.01 28.85 -12.87
CA ILE A 105 23.92 27.44 -12.50
C ILE A 105 22.47 26.96 -12.68
N ALA A 106 22.29 25.85 -13.41
CA ALA A 106 21.03 25.15 -13.55
C ALA A 106 21.18 23.71 -13.03
N GLY A 107 20.11 23.13 -12.51
CA GLY A 107 20.19 21.79 -11.92
C GLY A 107 18.85 21.11 -11.71
N GLN A 108 18.91 19.83 -11.36
CA GLN A 108 17.77 19.01 -10.96
C GLN A 108 18.06 18.41 -9.58
N LYS A 109 17.13 18.62 -8.65
CA LYS A 109 17.15 18.00 -7.32
C LYS A 109 16.22 16.79 -7.29
N SER A 110 16.70 15.65 -6.82
CA SER A 110 15.86 14.48 -6.56
C SER A 110 15.28 14.57 -5.13
N ILE A 111 13.97 14.81 -5.03
CA ILE A 111 13.20 14.86 -3.77
C ILE A 111 12.42 13.55 -3.60
#